data_AF-A0A2M7IFR5-F1
#
_entry.id   AF-A0A2M7IFR5-F1
#
_cell.length_a   1.000
_cell.length_b   1.000
_cell.length_c   1.000
_cell.angle_alpha   90.00
_cell.angle_beta   90.00
_cell.angle_gamma   90.00
#
_symmetry.space_group_name_H-M   'P 1'
#
loop_
_entity.id
_entity.type
_entity.pdbx_description
1 polymer ?
#
loop_
_entity_poly.entity_id
_entity_poly.type
_entity_poly.pdbx_seq_one_letter_code
_entity_poly.pdbx_strand_id
1 'polypeptide(L)' 'MFLSQGLSDYIIVHELCHLGEFNHSRKFWNLVAKTVPDYLKIKSELKKTGISFD' A
#
# COMPACT_ATOMS: atom_id res chain seq x y z
N MET A 1 -3.05 -3.86 -18.90
CA MET A 1 -3.47 -2.66 -18.13
C MET A 1 -2.29 -2.27 -17.27
N PHE A 2 -1.82 -1.03 -17.36
CA PHE A 2 -0.74 -0.55 -16.49
C PHE A 2 -1.32 0.34 -15.40
N LEU A 3 -0.84 0.19 -14.17
CA LEU A 3 -1.20 1.08 -13.07
C LEU A 3 -0.52 2.44 -13.25
N SER A 4 -1.14 3.49 -12.72
CA SER A 4 -0.45 4.78 -12.61
C SER A 4 0.76 4.64 -11.69
N GLN A 5 1.76 5.49 -11.90
CA GLN A 5 3.01 5.43 -11.13
C GLN A 5 2.75 5.45 -9.61
N GLY A 6 1.88 6.35 -9.12
CA GLY A 6 1.58 6.43 -7.69
C GLY A 6 0.89 5.20 -7.10
N LEU A 7 0.11 4.46 -7.90
CA LEU A 7 -0.47 3.18 -7.46
C LEU A 7 0.59 2.08 -7.41
N SER A 8 1.48 2.02 -8.40
CA SER A 8 2.61 1.09 -8.43
C SER A 8 3.57 1.33 -7.26
N ASP A 9 3.93 2.59 -7.00
CA ASP A 9 4.81 2.98 -5.90
C ASP A 9 4.22 2.57 -4.55
N TYR A 10 2.91 2.74 -4.37
CA TYR A 10 2.22 2.31 -3.16
C TYR A 10 2.26 0.79 -2.95
N ILE A 11 2.05 -0.01 -4.00
CA ILE A 11 2.17 -1.47 -3.91
C ILE A 11 3.62 -1.86 -3.54
N ILE A 12 4.62 -1.26 -4.18
CA ILE A 12 6.03 -1.53 -3.86
C ILE A 12 6.33 -1.20 -2.39
N VAL A 13 5.91 -0.03 -1.90
CA VAL A 13 6.12 0.35 -0.51
C VAL A 13 5.37 -0.58 0.45
N HIS A 14 4.17 -1.02 0.08
CA HIS A 14 3.41 -1.99 0.84
C HIS A 14 4.19 -3.30 1.03
N GLU A 15 4.69 -3.88 -0.06
CA GLU A 15 5.49 -5.11 -0.01
C GLU A 15 6.80 -4.92 0.77
N LEU A 16 7.44 -3.75 0.66
CA LEU A 16 8.62 -3.43 1.46
C LEU A 16 8.31 -3.34 2.96
N CYS A 17 7.11 -2.89 3.34
CA CYS A 17 6.70 -2.86 4.75
C CYS A 17 6.57 -4.27 5.33
N HIS A 18 6.25 -5.28 4.51
CA HIS A 18 6.19 -6.67 4.96
C HIS A 18 7.54 -7.23 5.42
N LEU A 19 8.66 -6.63 4.99
CA LEU A 19 9.99 -6.98 5.49
C LEU A 19 10.18 -6.65 6.97
N GLY A 20 9.46 -5.65 7.48
CA GLY A 20 9.47 -5.25 8.90
C GLY A 20 8.31 -5.83 9.71
N GLU A 21 7.14 -6.01 9.10
CA GLU A 21 5.92 -6.49 9.75
C GLU A 21 5.17 -7.47 8.82
N PHE A 22 5.22 -8.77 9.13
CA PHE A 22 4.76 -9.81 8.20
C PHE A 22 3.25 -9.83 7.91
N ASN A 23 2.42 -9.25 8.79
CA ASN A 23 0.97 -9.21 8.65
C ASN A 23 0.47 -7.76 8.68
N HIS A 24 -0.73 -7.49 8.15
CA HIS A 24 -1.41 -6.18 8.18
C HIS A 24 -1.92 -5.76 9.58
N SER A 25 -1.06 -5.94 10.59
CA SER A 25 -1.26 -5.51 11.95
C SER A 25 -1.31 -3.99 12.05
N ARG A 26 -1.69 -3.46 13.21
CA ARG A 26 -1.60 -2.02 13.48
C ARG A 26 -0.18 -1.48 13.28
N LYS A 27 0.86 -2.27 13.59
CA LYS A 27 2.26 -1.86 13.41
C LYS A 27 2.62 -1.75 11.93
N PHE A 28 2.14 -2.68 11.10
CA PHE A 28 2.28 -2.61 9.65
C PHE A 28 1.66 -1.32 9.09
N TRP A 29 0.39 -1.04 9.44
CA TRP A 29 -0.27 0.19 8.95
C TRP A 29 0.39 1.46 9.48
N ASN A 30 0.97 1.43 10.69
CA ASN A 30 1.79 2.54 11.18
C ASN A 30 3.08 2.71 10.37
N LEU A 31 3.70 1.61 9.90
CA LEU A 31 4.88 1.67 9.04
C LEU A 31 4.53 2.23 7.66
N VAL A 32 3.45 1.75 7.05
CA VAL A 32 2.91 2.29 5.80
C VAL A 32 2.55 3.77 5.94
N ALA A 33 1.89 4.19 7.03
CA ALA A 33 1.52 5.58 7.24
C ALA A 33 2.74 6.50 7.43
N LYS A 34 3.86 5.98 7.94
CA LYS A 34 5.12 6.72 8.06
C LYS A 34 5.79 6.93 6.70
N THR A 35 5.71 5.96 5.81
CA THR A 35 6.34 6.02 4.47
C THR A 35 5.46 6.70 3.44
N VAL A 36 4.15 6.48 3.51
CA VAL A 36 3.13 7.04 2.62
C VAL A 36 1.96 7.59 3.47
N PRO A 37 2.03 8.85 3.92
CA PRO A 37 1.02 9.43 4.81
C PRO A 37 -0.42 9.40 4.24
N ASP A 38 -0.55 9.54 2.91
CA ASP A 38 -1.84 9.54 2.22
C ASP A 38 -2.31 8.14 1.75
N TYR A 39 -1.74 7.06 2.32
CA TYR A 39 -1.99 5.69 1.83
C TYR A 39 -3.47 5.29 1.81
N LEU A 40 -4.31 5.84 2.70
CA LEU A 40 -5.74 5.56 2.73
C LEU A 40 -6.45 6.03 1.45
N LYS A 41 -6.06 7.21 0.94
CA LYS A 41 -6.59 7.74 -0.32
C LYS A 41 -6.14 6.86 -1.48
N ILE A 42 -4.85 6.51 -1.51
CA ILE A 42 -4.26 5.70 -2.59
C ILE A 42 -4.87 4.29 -2.60
N LYS A 43 -5.07 3.68 -1.43
CA LYS A 43 -5.77 2.39 -1.25
C LYS A 43 -7.21 2.43 -1.77
N SER A 44 -7.92 3.53 -1.55
CA SER A 44 -9.28 3.74 -2.08
C SER A 44 -9.28 3.79 -3.61
N GLU A 45 -8.34 4.51 -4.22
CA GLU A 45 -8.19 4.55 -5.68
C GLU A 45 -7.81 3.19 -6.26
N LEU A 46 -6.90 2.45 -5.61
CA LEU A 46 -6.51 1.11 -6.02
C LEU A 46 -7.70 0.13 -6.00
N LYS A 47 -8.58 0.22 -5.00
CA LYS A 47 -9.80 -0.60 -4.95
C LYS A 47 -10.72 -0.40 -6.16
N LYS A 48 -10.74 0.80 -6.75
CA LYS A 48 -11.54 1.09 -7.96
C LYS A 48 -10.99 0.41 -9.22
N THR A 49 -9.71 0.02 -9.21
CA THR A 49 -9.11 -0.71 -10.34
C THR A 49 -9.45 -2.21 -10.33
N GLY A 50 -10.13 -2.69 -9.28
CA GLY A 50 -10.49 -4.11 -9.13
C GLY A 50 -9.31 -5.01 -8.76
N ILE A 51 -8.15 -4.44 -8.43
CA ILE A 51 -6.97 -5.19 -8.02
C ILE A 51 -7.06 -5.43 -6.51
N SER A 52 -7.06 -6.70 -6.13
CA SER A 52 -6.78 -7.14 -4.78
C SER A 52 -5.30 -7.53 -4.71
N PHE A 53 -4.63 -7.09 -3.65
CA PHE A 53 -3.27 -7.46 -3.29
C PHE A 53 -3.26 -7.58 -1.75
N ASP A 54 -2.30 -8.34 -1.23
CA ASP A 54 -2.33 -8.81 0.16
C ASP A 54 -2.52 -7.67 1.18
#